data_AF-A0A091FRG5-F1
#
_entry.id   AF-A0A091FRG5-F1
#
_cell.length_a   1.000
_cell.length_b   1.000
_cell.length_c   1.000
_cell.angle_alpha   90.00
_cell.angle_beta   90.00
_cell.angle_gamma   90.00
#
_symmetry.space_group_name_H-M   'P 1'
#
loop_
_entity.id
_entity.type
_entity.pdbx_description
1 polymer ?
#
loop_
_entity_poly.entity_id
_entity_poly.type
_entity_poly.pdbx_seq_one_letter_code
_entity_poly.pdbx_strand_id
1 'polypeptide(L)'
;ALPLDLDCPGGSSAWEVVTILKSSRLCQGQQNPCNGSRELVWPCPENSVCAPDGPGMVQCLCQSPFHGYKCLREGAFPTFLFCGVLGAVTLCLALLLWGTQRRKAKT
;
A
#
# COMPACT_ATOMS: atom_id res chain seq x y z
N ALA A 1 -2.78 7.40 -28.24
CA ALA A 1 -2.50 8.75 -28.76
C ALA A 1 -3.49 9.71 -28.09
N LEU A 2 -3.01 10.84 -27.56
CA LEU A 2 -3.84 11.87 -26.94
C LEU A 2 -4.23 12.95 -27.96
N PRO A 3 -5.36 13.64 -27.79
CA PRO A 3 -5.65 14.90 -28.49
C PRO A 3 -4.52 15.92 -28.34
N LEU A 4 -4.37 16.84 -29.31
CA LEU A 4 -3.32 17.87 -29.30
C LEU A 4 -3.40 18.81 -28.10
N ASP A 5 -4.62 19.13 -27.69
CA ASP A 5 -4.94 20.07 -26.61
C ASP A 5 -4.55 19.53 -25.23
N LEU A 6 -4.24 18.23 -25.13
CA LEU A 6 -3.83 17.57 -23.90
C LEU A 6 -2.33 17.33 -23.90
N ASP A 7 -1.70 17.66 -22.77
CA ASP A 7 -0.33 17.28 -22.50
C ASP A 7 -0.21 15.79 -22.16
N CYS A 8 1.01 15.26 -22.29
CA CYS A 8 1.28 13.91 -21.81
C CYS A 8 1.02 13.85 -20.30
N PRO A 9 0.39 12.78 -19.79
CA PRO A 9 0.19 12.60 -18.36
C PRO A 9 1.54 12.68 -17.62
N GLY A 10 1.58 13.36 -16.48
CA GLY A 10 2.84 13.58 -15.74
C GLY A 10 3.80 14.59 -16.38
N GLY A 11 3.38 15.26 -17.45
CA GLY A 11 4.20 16.20 -18.21
C GLY A 11 5.22 15.51 -19.12
N SER A 12 5.89 16.30 -19.95
CA SER A 12 6.84 15.80 -20.96
C SER A 12 8.02 15.05 -20.34
N SER A 13 8.43 15.41 -19.12
CA SER A 13 9.53 14.77 -18.38
C SER A 13 9.24 13.36 -17.90
N ALA A 14 7.96 12.95 -17.86
CA ALA A 14 7.58 11.59 -17.50
C ALA A 14 7.80 10.57 -18.63
N TRP A 15 8.21 11.03 -19.81
CA TRP A 15 8.33 10.21 -21.03
C TRP A 15 9.71 10.38 -21.66
N GLU A 16 10.21 9.34 -22.31
CA GLU A 16 11.47 9.34 -23.05
C GLU A 16 11.30 10.09 -24.37
N VAL A 17 10.17 9.87 -25.05
CA VAL A 17 9.85 10.49 -26.33
C VAL A 17 8.42 11.02 -26.33
N VAL A 18 8.27 12.29 -26.69
CA VAL A 18 6.96 12.91 -26.97
C VAL A 18 6.95 13.34 -28.43
N THR A 19 6.07 12.75 -29.23
CA THR A 19 5.90 13.05 -30.65
C THR A 19 4.55 13.73 -30.88
N ILE A 20 4.57 14.87 -31.57
CA ILE A 20 3.36 15.60 -31.96
C ILE A 20 3.06 15.27 -33.41
N LEU A 21 1.94 14.59 -33.67
CA LEU A 21 1.40 14.32 -35.01
C LEU A 21 0.29 15.34 -35.33
N LYS A 22 -0.12 15.42 -36.60
CA LYS A 22 -1.10 16.40 -37.12
C LYS A 22 -2.40 16.52 -36.32
N SER A 23 -2.88 15.44 -35.69
CA SER A 23 -4.13 15.43 -34.91
C SER A 23 -3.97 14.86 -33.51
N SER A 24 -2.77 14.40 -33.14
CA SER A 24 -2.59 13.66 -31.91
C SER A 24 -1.17 13.74 -31.36
N ARG A 25 -1.06 13.68 -30.05
CA ARG A 25 0.20 13.55 -29.32
C ARG A 25 0.44 12.08 -28.95
N LEU A 26 1.67 11.64 -29.08
CA LEU A 26 2.12 10.30 -28.71
C LEU A 26 3.23 10.42 -27.66
N CYS A 27 3.05 9.74 -26.54
CA CYS A 27 4.00 9.73 -25.43
C CYS A 27 4.49 8.29 -25.30
N GLN A 28 5.80 8.06 -25.41
CA GLN A 28 6.41 6.73 -25.42
C GLN A 28 7.55 6.65 -24.42
N GLY A 29 7.78 5.44 -23.91
CA GLY A 29 8.83 5.17 -22.92
C GLY A 29 8.59 5.93 -21.63
N GLN A 30 7.60 5.52 -20.83
CA GLN A 30 7.39 6.14 -19.51
C GLN A 30 8.67 5.97 -18.68
N GLN A 31 9.26 7.09 -18.26
CA GLN A 31 10.47 7.07 -17.45
C GLN A 31 10.12 6.68 -16.01
N ASN A 32 11.04 5.99 -15.34
CA ASN A 32 10.91 5.71 -13.91
C ASN A 32 11.29 6.97 -13.11
N PRO A 33 10.33 7.64 -12.43
CA PRO A 33 10.62 8.82 -11.64
C PRO A 33 11.57 8.56 -10.47
N CYS A 34 11.74 7.31 -10.03
CA CYS A 34 12.67 6.92 -8.96
C CYS A 34 14.15 6.85 -9.41
N ASN A 35 14.45 6.86 -10.72
CA ASN A 35 15.82 6.74 -11.24
C ASN A 35 16.54 8.11 -11.38
N GLY A 36 15.92 9.21 -10.94
CA GLY A 36 16.49 10.55 -11.06
C GLY A 36 17.63 10.80 -10.07
N SER A 37 18.76 11.31 -10.56
CA SER A 37 19.91 11.76 -9.75
C SER A 37 19.76 13.15 -9.12
N ARG A 38 18.59 13.80 -9.28
CA ARG A 38 18.29 15.09 -8.67
C ARG A 38 17.85 14.89 -7.23
N GLU A 39 18.82 14.95 -6.31
CA GLU A 39 18.85 15.73 -5.04
C GLU A 39 17.59 15.94 -4.18
N LEU A 40 16.48 15.27 -4.42
CA LEU A 40 15.50 14.99 -3.39
C LEU A 40 15.71 13.53 -3.04
N VAL A 41 16.37 13.32 -1.91
CA VAL A 41 16.06 12.17 -1.05
C VAL A 41 14.55 12.08 -1.04
N TRP A 42 13.99 11.17 -1.86
CA TRP A 42 12.56 10.98 -1.89
C TRP A 42 12.17 10.72 -0.43
N PRO A 43 11.20 11.44 0.16
CA PRO A 43 10.93 11.39 1.60
C PRO A 43 10.22 10.09 1.99
N CYS A 44 10.58 8.99 1.34
CA CYS A 44 10.22 7.66 1.71
C CYS A 44 10.76 7.40 3.12
N PRO A 45 9.92 6.91 4.05
CA PRO A 45 10.34 6.58 5.39
C PRO A 45 11.44 5.49 5.37
N GLU A 46 12.10 5.32 6.51
CA GLU A 46 13.01 4.20 6.70
C GLU A 46 12.31 2.86 6.37
N ASN A 47 13.06 1.90 5.84
CA ASN A 47 12.54 0.60 5.40
C ASN A 47 11.48 0.67 4.27
N SER A 48 11.55 1.69 3.43
CA SER A 48 10.72 1.79 2.23
C SER A 48 11.52 2.13 0.99
N VAL A 49 10.98 1.74 -0.16
CA VAL A 49 11.57 1.93 -1.49
C VAL A 49 10.65 2.79 -2.34
N CYS A 50 11.25 3.66 -3.16
CA CYS A 50 10.53 4.40 -4.17
C CYS A 50 10.02 3.44 -5.25
N ALA A 51 8.76 3.58 -5.61
CA ALA A 51 8.15 2.91 -6.75
C ALA A 51 7.33 3.89 -7.60
N PRO A 52 7.23 3.69 -8.92
CA PRO A 52 6.35 4.49 -9.76
C PRO A 52 4.88 4.25 -9.39
N ASP A 53 4.09 5.33 -9.39
CA ASP A 53 2.62 5.28 -9.21
C ASP A 53 1.86 5.86 -10.44
N GLY A 54 2.56 5.91 -11.57
CA GLY A 54 2.05 6.47 -12.82
C GLY A 54 3.01 7.49 -13.43
N PRO A 55 2.65 8.08 -14.58
CA PRO A 55 3.50 9.06 -15.27
C PRO A 55 3.78 10.27 -14.37
N GLY A 56 5.05 10.50 -14.03
CA GLY A 56 5.46 11.60 -13.16
C GLY A 56 5.02 11.45 -11.69
N MET A 57 4.45 10.31 -11.30
CA MET A 57 3.94 10.03 -9.96
C MET A 57 4.73 8.92 -9.29
N VAL A 58 4.77 8.99 -7.98
CA VAL A 58 5.64 8.20 -7.11
C VAL A 58 4.88 7.75 -5.89
N GLN A 59 5.25 6.57 -5.39
CA GLN A 59 4.79 6.06 -4.12
C GLN A 59 5.96 5.43 -3.37
N CYS A 60 5.85 5.37 -2.05
CA CYS A 60 6.81 4.67 -1.20
C CYS A 60 6.18 3.37 -0.75
N LEU A 61 6.81 2.25 -1.10
CA LEU A 61 6.38 0.91 -0.72
C LEU A 61 7.28 0.38 0.37
N CYS A 62 6.72 -0.32 1.36
CA CYS A 62 7.55 -0.94 2.38
C CYS A 62 8.42 -2.03 1.76
N GLN A 63 9.71 -1.99 2.09
CA GLN A 63 10.64 -3.04 1.71
C GLN A 63 10.34 -4.28 2.55
N SER A 64 10.25 -5.45 1.92
CA SER A 64 10.08 -6.70 2.67
C SER A 64 11.27 -6.90 3.64
N PRO A 65 11.04 -7.30 4.91
CA PRO A 65 9.78 -7.79 5.50
C PRO A 65 8.94 -6.74 6.26
N PHE A 66 9.16 -5.45 6.01
CA PHE A 66 8.48 -4.36 6.69
C PHE A 66 7.09 -4.08 6.11
N HIS A 67 6.17 -3.62 6.96
CA HIS A 67 4.79 -3.30 6.59
C HIS A 67 4.16 -2.28 7.56
N GLY A 68 2.93 -1.88 7.25
CA GLY A 68 2.13 -0.96 8.07
C GLY A 68 2.48 0.52 7.86
N TYR A 69 1.93 1.37 8.73
CA TYR A 69 2.15 2.82 8.65
C TYR A 69 3.64 3.14 8.82
N LYS A 70 4.21 3.86 7.85
CA LYS A 70 5.63 4.23 7.78
C LYS A 70 6.61 3.04 7.82
N CYS A 71 6.16 1.82 7.49
CA CYS A 71 7.02 0.64 7.43
C CYS A 71 7.74 0.31 8.76
N LEU A 72 7.11 0.66 9.88
CA LEU A 72 7.67 0.47 11.23
C LEU A 72 7.45 -0.95 11.79
N ARG A 73 6.59 -1.77 11.17
CA ARG A 73 6.32 -3.13 11.63
C ARG A 73 7.10 -4.13 10.79
N GLU A 74 7.67 -5.11 11.46
CA GLU A 74 8.44 -6.19 10.83
C GLU A 74 7.80 -7.55 11.13
N GLY A 75 7.90 -8.48 10.18
CA GLY A 75 7.40 -9.85 10.34
C GLY A 75 5.93 -10.00 10.02
N ALA A 76 5.31 -11.09 10.49
CA ALA A 76 3.89 -11.38 10.26
C ALA A 76 3.09 -11.20 11.55
N PHE A 77 1.84 -10.75 11.42
CA PHE A 77 0.93 -10.75 12.56
C PHE A 77 0.72 -12.18 13.07
N PRO A 78 0.86 -12.47 14.39
CA PRO A 78 0.73 -13.82 14.93
C PRO A 78 -0.74 -14.24 15.03
N THR A 79 -1.39 -14.42 13.88
CA THR A 79 -2.83 -14.65 13.74
C THR A 79 -3.32 -15.81 14.60
N PHE A 80 -2.59 -16.93 14.61
CA PHE A 80 -2.98 -18.11 15.39
C PHE A 80 -2.99 -17.86 16.89
N LEU A 81 -2.01 -17.12 17.41
CA LEU A 81 -1.93 -16.80 18.83
C LEU A 81 -3.07 -15.85 19.23
N PHE A 82 -3.31 -14.81 18.42
CA PHE A 82 -4.42 -13.89 18.64
C PHE A 82 -5.78 -14.60 18.62
N CYS A 83 -6.07 -15.38 17.57
CA CYS A 83 -7.31 -16.13 17.46
C CYS A 83 -7.46 -17.19 18.55
N GLY A 84 -6.37 -17.85 18.94
CA GLY A 84 -6.36 -18.83 20.01
C GLY A 84 -6.74 -18.22 21.36
N VAL A 85 -6.11 -17.10 21.73
CA VAL A 85 -6.42 -16.37 22.98
C VAL A 85 -7.86 -15.85 22.96
N LEU A 86 -8.28 -15.21 21.87
CA LEU A 86 -9.64 -14.69 21.72
C LEU A 86 -10.67 -15.83 21.84
N GLY A 87 -10.46 -16.94 21.14
CA GLY A 87 -11.33 -18.11 21.18
C GLY A 87 -11.42 -18.73 22.57
N ALA A 88 -10.28 -18.91 23.24
CA ALA A 88 -10.23 -19.47 24.59
C ALA A 88 -10.98 -18.60 25.60
N VAL A 89 -10.72 -17.28 25.61
CA VAL A 89 -11.44 -16.35 26.49
C VAL A 89 -12.94 -16.38 26.22
N THR A 90 -13.35 -16.39 24.95
CA THR A 90 -14.77 -16.44 24.55
C THR A 90 -15.44 -17.73 25.03
N LEU A 91 -14.80 -18.89 24.84
CA LEU A 91 -15.31 -20.18 25.30
C LEU A 91 -15.41 -20.23 26.83
N CYS A 92 -14.39 -19.77 27.54
CA CYS A 92 -14.40 -19.70 29.00
C CYS A 92 -15.57 -18.85 29.50
N LEU A 93 -15.76 -17.65 28.94
CA LEU A 93 -16.88 -16.77 29.30
C LEU A 93 -18.24 -17.42 28.97
N ALA A 94 -18.37 -18.06 27.80
CA ALA A 94 -19.61 -18.75 27.43
C ALA A 94 -19.94 -19.90 28.40
N LEU A 95 -18.95 -20.69 28.81
CA LEU A 95 -19.13 -21.77 29.79
C LEU A 95 -19.47 -21.22 31.18
N LEU A 96 -18.81 -20.15 31.62
CA LEU A 96 -19.10 -19.48 32.90
C LEU A 96 -20.52 -18.92 32.92
N LEU A 97 -20.93 -18.23 31.86
CA LEU A 97 -22.28 -17.68 31.72
C LEU A 97 -23.31 -18.81 31.65
N TRP A 98 -23.04 -19.89 30.92
CA TRP A 98 -23.90 -21.07 30.91
C TRP A 98 -24.07 -21.67 32.32
N GLY A 99 -22.95 -21.88 33.02
CA GLY A 99 -22.96 -22.49 34.36
C GLY A 99 -23.67 -21.62 35.40
N THR A 100 -23.51 -20.30 35.34
CA THR A 100 -24.09 -19.36 36.30
C THR A 100 -25.54 -18.97 35.96
N GLN A 101 -25.81 -18.63 34.70
CA GLN A 101 -27.12 -18.10 34.28
C GLN A 101 -28.12 -19.21 33.92
N ARG A 102 -27.72 -20.26 33.17
CA ARG A 102 -28.69 -21.30 32.75
C ARG A 102 -28.99 -22.36 33.82
N ARG A 103 -28.06 -22.66 34.75
CA ARG A 103 -28.39 -23.58 35.86
C ARG A 103 -29.35 -22.97 36.87
N LYS A 104 -29.32 -21.64 37.06
CA LYS A 104 -30.20 -20.91 37.98
C LYS A 104 -31.63 -20.73 37.45
N ALA A 105 -31.87 -20.91 36.14
CA ALA A 105 -33.21 -20.84 35.54
C ALA A 105 -33.99 -22.17 35.60
N LYS A 106 -33.39 -23.26 36.08
CA LYS A 106 -34.03 -24.58 36.23
C LYS A 106 -34.36 -24.94 37.69
N THR A 107 -34.30 -23.99 38.62
CA THR A 107 -34.87 -24.09 39.98
C THR A 107 -36.10 -23.21 40.04
#